data_AF-A0A9C9NJ54-F1
#
_entry.id   AF-A0A9C9NJ54-F1
#
_cell.length_a   1.000
_cell.length_b   1.000
_cell.length_c   1.000
_cell.angle_alpha   90.00
_cell.angle_beta   90.00
_cell.angle_gamma   90.00
#
_symmetry.space_group_name_H-M   'P 1'
#
loop_
_entity.id
_entity.type
_entity.pdbx_description
1 polymer ?
#
loop_
_entity_poly.entity_id
_entity_poly.type
_entity_poly.pdbx_seq_one_letter_code
_entity_poly.pdbx_strand_id
1 'polypeptide(L)' 'MWILLEYAAWAVSASLLLWMVVDAVRVNREFDEETLMSSREGIDELLEHGDVPEARGGAGQ' A
#
# COMPACT_ATOMS: atom_id res chain seq x y z
N MET A 1 -2.55 26.74 -29.30
CA MET A 1 -2.81 26.80 -27.84
C MET A 1 -2.86 25.41 -27.20
N TRP A 2 -3.53 24.42 -27.80
CA TRP A 2 -3.61 23.04 -27.29
C TRP A 2 -2.24 22.35 -27.07
N ILE A 3 -1.26 22.58 -27.95
CA ILE A 3 0.10 22.02 -27.84
C ILE A 3 0.78 22.37 -26.51
N LEU A 4 0.60 23.60 -26.01
CA LEU A 4 1.17 24.00 -24.72
C LEU A 4 0.52 23.25 -23.56
N LEU A 5 -0.80 23.03 -23.64
CA LEU A 5 -1.53 22.25 -22.64
C LEU A 5 -1.15 20.77 -22.69
N GLU A 6 -0.90 20.22 -23.88
CA GLU A 6 -0.42 18.86 -24.07
C GLU A 6 0.97 18.66 -23.46
N TYR A 7 1.92 19.56 -23.72
CA TYR A 7 3.24 19.50 -23.08
C TYR A 7 3.17 19.69 -21.57
N ALA A 8 2.29 20.56 -21.07
CA ALA A 8 2.07 20.73 -19.63
C ALA A 8 1.54 19.44 -18.99
N ALA A 9 0.56 18.79 -19.62
CA ALA A 9 0.01 17.52 -19.14
C ALA A 9 1.08 16.42 -19.13
N TRP A 10 1.88 16.32 -20.18
CA TRP A 10 3.01 15.39 -20.25
C TRP A 10 4.07 15.67 -19.17
N ALA A 11 4.43 16.93 -18.95
CA ALA A 11 5.40 17.31 -17.92
C ALA A 11 4.89 16.97 -16.51
N VAL A 12 3.61 17.21 -16.22
CA VAL A 12 2.99 16.84 -14.94
C VAL A 12 2.97 15.33 -14.77
N SER A 13 2.56 14.58 -15.80
CA SER A 13 2.54 13.12 -15.77
C SER A 13 3.94 12.53 -15.50
N ALA A 14 4.95 13.01 -16.23
CA ALA A 14 6.34 12.58 -16.03
C ALA A 14 6.86 12.93 -14.63
N SER A 15 6.49 14.10 -14.09
CA SER A 15 6.88 14.51 -12.74
C SER A 15 6.24 13.62 -11.67
N LEU A 16 4.97 13.26 -11.83
CA LEU A 16 4.28 12.33 -10.94
C LEU A 16 4.89 10.93 -10.98
N LEU A 17 5.19 10.43 -12.19
CA LEU A 17 5.86 9.15 -12.35
C LEU A 17 7.23 9.13 -11.65
N LEU A 18 8.03 10.18 -11.87
CA LEU A 18 9.33 10.30 -11.21
C LEU A 18 9.19 10.34 -9.69
N TRP A 19 8.19 11.09 -9.18
CA TRP A 19 7.92 11.16 -7.75
C TRP A 19 7.54 9.80 -7.16
N MET A 20 6.67 9.03 -7.84
CA MET A 20 6.30 7.68 -7.41
C MET A 20 7.51 6.73 -7.36
N VAL A 21 8.42 6.80 -8.34
CA VAL A 21 9.62 5.96 -8.35
C VAL A 21 10.56 6.33 -7.22
N VAL A 22 10.79 7.63 -6.98
CA VAL A 22 11.62 8.09 -5.86
C VAL A 22 11.02 7.67 -4.52
N ASP A 23 9.70 7.77 -4.38
CA ASP A 23 8.97 7.35 -3.19
C ASP A 23 9.10 5.84 -2.96
N ALA A 24 8.83 5.03 -3.98
CA ALA A 24 8.97 3.58 -3.91
C ALA A 24 10.41 3.16 -3.53
N VAL A 25 11.43 3.79 -4.13
CA VAL A 25 12.83 3.52 -3.79
C VAL A 25 13.15 3.95 -2.35
N ARG A 26 12.59 5.05 -1.87
CA ARG A 26 12.77 5.49 -0.47
C ARG A 26 12.16 4.46 0.49
N VAL A 27 10.91 4.08 0.28
CA VAL A 27 10.18 3.09 1.09
C VAL A 27 10.92 1.75 1.09
N ASN A 28 11.37 1.27 -0.07
CA ASN A 28 12.14 0.03 -0.18
C ASN A 28 13.47 0.05 0.58
N ARG A 29 14.02 1.23 0.90
CA ARG A 29 15.25 1.36 1.69
C ARG A 29 14.99 1.54 3.17
N GLU A 30 13.79 1.95 3.55
CA GLU A 30 13.41 2.25 4.93
C GLU A 30 12.80 1.03 5.63
N PHE A 31 12.09 0.18 4.89
CA PHE A 31 11.43 -1.01 5.42
C PHE A 31 12.05 -2.30 4.87
N ASP A 32 12.16 -3.31 5.73
CA ASP A 32 12.64 -4.64 5.36
C ASP A 32 11.59 -5.40 4.53
N GLU A 33 12.05 -6.38 3.75
CA GLU A 33 11.21 -7.13 2.83
C GLU A 33 10.14 -7.98 3.54
N GLU A 34 10.39 -8.41 4.78
CA GLU A 34 9.39 -9.06 5.63
C GLU A 34 8.22 -8.12 5.92
N THR A 35 8.49 -6.83 6.18
CA THR A 35 7.45 -5.82 6.38
C THR A 35 6.72 -5.52 5.08
N LEU A 36 7.44 -5.31 3.96
CA LEU A 36 6.84 -4.98 2.66
C LEU A 36 6.00 -6.12 2.06
N MET A 37 6.34 -7.37 2.36
CA MET A 37 5.58 -8.56 1.93
C MET A 37 4.58 -9.06 2.98
N SER A 38 4.53 -8.43 4.16
CA SER A 38 3.61 -8.82 5.22
C SER A 38 2.18 -8.42 4.86
N SER A 39 1.34 -9.38 4.49
CA SER A 39 -0.12 -9.19 4.48
C SER A 39 -0.73 -9.11 5.90
N ARG A 40 0.09 -8.99 6.95
CA ARG A 40 -0.36 -8.86 8.35
C ARG A 40 -0.54 -7.40 8.79
N GLU A 41 -0.23 -6.43 7.92
CA GLU A 41 -0.53 -5.02 8.17
C GLU A 41 -2.05 -4.87 8.39
N GLY A 42 -2.46 -4.64 9.65
CA GLY A 42 -3.86 -4.61 10.09
C GLY A 42 -4.36 -5.83 10.88
N ILE A 43 -3.65 -6.97 10.90
CA ILE A 43 -4.00 -8.11 11.79
C ILE A 43 -3.79 -7.73 13.25
N ASP A 44 -2.72 -7.00 13.56
CA ASP A 44 -2.44 -6.59 14.94
C ASP A 44 -3.54 -5.66 15.48
N GLU A 45 -4.04 -4.72 14.65
CA GLU A 45 -5.20 -3.87 14.99
C GLU A 45 -6.52 -4.66 15.12
N LEU A 46 -6.73 -5.67 14.26
CA LEU A 46 -7.90 -6.58 14.33
C LEU A 46 -7.90 -7.44 15.60
N LEU A 47 -6.74 -7.95 16.00
CA LEU A 47 -6.57 -8.72 17.24
C LEU A 47 -6.71 -7.83 18.47
N GLU A 48 -6.27 -6.57 18.39
CA GLU A 48 -6.44 -5.57 19.45
C GLU A 48 -7.91 -5.14 19.61
N HIS A 49 -8.67 -5.03 18.51
CA HIS A 49 -10.11 -4.69 18.55
C HIS A 49 -11.05 -5.86 18.88
N GLY A 50 -10.55 -7.10 18.93
CA GLY A 50 -11.33 -8.24 19.40
C GLY A 50 -12.51 -8.65 18.49
N ASP A 51 -12.61 -8.12 17.28
CA ASP A 51 -13.63 -8.47 16.27
C ASP A 51 -13.28 -9.77 15.52
N VAL A 52 -12.68 -10.74 16.22
CA VAL A 52 -12.43 -12.07 15.66
C VAL A 52 -13.73 -12.85 15.77
N PRO A 53 -14.41 -13.22 14.66
CA PRO A 53 -15.52 -14.15 14.75
C PRO A 53 -14.96 -15.47 15.25
N GLU A 54 -15.18 -15.76 16.53
CA GLU A 54 -14.97 -17.05 17.15
C GLU A 54 -15.59 -18.09 16.21
N ALA A 55 -14.74 -18.80 15.46
CA ALA A 55 -15.16 -19.92 14.64
C ALA A 55 -15.61 -21.00 15.62
N ARG A 56 -16.88 -20.92 16.03
CA ARG A 56 -17.49 -21.87 16.96
C ARG A 56 -17.31 -23.27 16.39
N GLY A 57 -16.35 -23.99 16.96
CA GLY A 57 -16.35 -25.43 16.99
C GLY A 57 -17.61 -25.89 17.73
N GLY A 58 -18.67 -26.20 16.97
CA GLY A 58 -19.67 -27.19 17.36
C GLY A 58 -19.21 -28.51 16.74
N ALA A 59 -18.44 -29.31 17.48
CA ALA A 59 -19.00 -30.41 18.26
C ALA A 59 -19.68 -31.47 17.37
N GLY A 60 -18.85 -32.32 16.76
CA GLY A 60 -19.21 -33.72 16.68
C GLY A 60 -19.17 -34.30 18.09
N GLN A 61 -20.35 -34.47 18.68
CA GLN A 61 -20.70 -35.46 19.70
C GLN A 61 -22.23 -35.44 19.89
#